data_AF-A0A662CBV9-F1
#
_entry.id   AF-A0A662CBV9-F1
#
_cell.length_a   1.000
_cell.length_b   1.000
_cell.length_c   1.000
_cell.angle_alpha   90.00
_cell.angle_beta   90.00
_cell.angle_gamma   90.00
#
_symmetry.space_group_name_H-M   'P 1'
#
loop_
_entity.id
_entity.type
_entity.pdbx_description
1 polymer ?
#
loop_
_entity_poly.entity_id
_entity_poly.type
_entity_poly.pdbx_seq_one_letter_code
_entity_poly.pdbx_strand_id
1 'polypeptide(L)'
;MVRKFLCRWAFLFLLLAPSLVWALDGKVDGKAVSQAQYMADTVWVLVTAFLVFWMQPGFALLEAGFTRAKNTVNILMKNVMDFCIASVAYWAVGFAVMFGNGTPLQTTPWTTQVILALSVPN
;
A
#
# COMPACT_ATOMS: atom_id res chain seq x y z
N MET A 1 -31.82 15.61 1.45
CA MET A 1 -30.70 16.60 1.55
C MET A 1 -29.65 16.20 2.60
N VAL A 2 -30.04 15.57 3.71
CA VAL A 2 -29.15 15.14 4.81
C VAL A 2 -28.11 14.07 4.43
N ARG A 3 -28.44 13.13 3.54
CA ARG A 3 -27.48 12.08 3.07
C ARG A 3 -26.26 12.63 2.33
N LYS A 4 -26.42 13.72 1.55
CA LYS A 4 -25.29 14.37 0.85
C LYS A 4 -24.39 15.13 1.82
N PHE A 5 -24.95 15.62 2.93
CA PHE A 5 -24.23 16.30 4.00
C PHE A 5 -23.45 15.31 4.87
N LEU A 6 -24.05 14.15 5.17
CA LEU A 6 -23.42 13.09 5.97
C LEU A 6 -22.24 12.44 5.26
N CYS A 7 -22.35 12.15 3.96
CA CYS A 7 -21.21 11.62 3.18
C CYS A 7 -20.06 12.63 3.05
N ARG A 8 -20.36 13.95 2.97
CA ARG A 8 -19.33 14.99 2.86
C ARG A 8 -18.62 15.25 4.21
N TRP A 9 -19.33 15.10 5.32
CA TRP A 9 -18.75 15.15 6.67
C TRP A 9 -17.96 13.88 7.03
N ALA A 10 -18.40 12.70 6.58
CA ALA A 10 -17.67 11.44 6.77
C ALA A 10 -16.33 11.42 6.02
N PHE A 11 -16.29 11.95 4.78
CA PHE A 11 -15.04 12.14 4.03
C PHE A 11 -14.10 13.16 4.70
N LEU A 12 -14.67 14.21 5.30
CA LEU A 12 -13.89 15.20 6.05
C LEU A 12 -13.29 14.57 7.32
N PHE A 13 -14.06 13.76 8.05
CA PHE A 13 -13.60 13.04 9.24
C PHE A 13 -12.50 12.02 8.90
N LEU A 14 -12.60 11.35 7.75
CA LEU A 14 -11.58 10.39 7.29
C LEU A 14 -10.27 11.07 6.89
N LEU A 15 -10.33 12.30 6.35
CA LEU A 15 -9.16 13.09 5.97
C LEU A 15 -8.52 13.84 7.16
N LEU A 16 -9.31 14.14 8.19
CA LEU A 16 -8.84 14.88 9.37
C LEU A 16 -8.43 13.95 10.52
N ALA A 17 -8.92 12.70 10.57
CA ALA A 17 -8.51 11.69 11.54
C ALA A 17 -6.98 11.45 11.57
N PRO A 18 -6.24 11.43 10.43
CA PRO A 18 -4.78 11.32 10.47
C PRO A 18 -4.12 12.50 11.19
N SER A 19 -4.67 13.72 11.12
CA SER A 19 -4.07 14.89 11.79
C SER A 19 -4.21 14.87 13.33
N LEU A 20 -5.16 14.10 13.87
CA LEU A 20 -5.29 13.88 15.31
C LEU A 20 -4.32 12.84 15.86
N VAL A 21 -3.84 11.91 15.02
CA VAL A 21 -2.85 10.90 15.42
C VAL A 21 -1.51 11.57 15.77
N TRP A 22 -1.15 12.65 15.07
CA TRP A 22 0.07 13.44 15.36
C TRP A 22 -0.04 14.31 16.62
N ALA A 23 -1.24 14.49 17.20
CA ALA A 23 -1.44 15.31 18.40
C ALA A 23 -1.32 14.53 19.72
N LEU A 24 -1.13 13.20 19.67
CA LEU A 24 -1.02 12.31 20.82
C LEU A 24 0.41 11.84 21.13
N ASP A 25 1.45 12.46 20.53
CA ASP A 25 2.87 12.17 20.85
C ASP A 25 3.35 12.93 22.10
N GLY A 26 2.56 12.87 23.17
CA GLY A 26 2.80 13.53 24.44
C GLY A 26 3.30 12.58 25.52
N LYS A 27 4.62 12.42 25.62
CA LYS A 27 5.39 11.78 26.72
C LYS A 27 5.14 10.29 26.94
N VAL A 28 5.97 9.46 26.32
CA VAL A 28 6.18 8.09 26.80
C VAL A 28 7.69 7.76 26.77
N ASP A 29 8.19 7.22 27.88
CA ASP A 29 9.62 7.05 28.17
C ASP A 29 10.40 6.26 27.10
N GLY A 30 11.38 6.91 26.49
CA GLY A 30 12.02 6.56 25.20
C GLY A 30 12.81 5.25 25.09
N LYS A 31 12.67 4.29 26.02
CA LYS A 31 13.27 2.95 25.88
C LYS A 31 12.30 1.78 25.99
N ALA A 32 11.21 1.89 26.75
CA ALA A 32 10.19 0.84 26.83
C ALA A 32 9.17 0.95 25.69
N VAL A 33 8.92 2.19 25.24
CA VAL A 33 7.89 2.51 24.25
C VAL A 33 8.39 2.21 22.85
N SER A 34 9.69 2.36 22.59
CA SER A 34 10.26 2.02 21.28
C SER A 34 10.08 0.54 20.94
N GLN A 35 10.16 -0.35 21.95
CA GLN A 35 9.98 -1.78 21.75
C GLN A 35 8.50 -2.15 21.61
N ALA A 36 7.63 -1.61 22.47
CA ALA A 36 6.19 -1.84 22.39
C ALA A 36 5.59 -1.27 21.10
N GLN A 37 6.02 -0.07 20.68
CA GLN A 37 5.61 0.56 19.43
C GLN A 37 6.11 -0.26 18.23
N TYR A 38 7.38 -0.71 18.23
CA TYR A 38 7.92 -1.53 17.15
C TYR A 38 7.17 -2.86 16.99
N MET A 39 6.82 -3.52 18.10
CA MET A 39 6.02 -4.74 18.07
C MET A 39 4.60 -4.48 17.55
N ALA A 40 3.96 -3.38 17.99
CA ALA A 40 2.64 -2.98 17.52
C ALA A 40 2.63 -2.64 16.02
N ASP A 41 3.62 -1.87 15.55
CA ASP A 41 3.79 -1.50 14.15
C ASP A 41 4.07 -2.74 13.28
N THR A 42 4.90 -3.68 13.76
CA THR A 42 5.18 -4.93 13.05
C THR A 42 3.92 -5.80 12.92
N VAL A 43 3.16 -5.96 14.01
CA VAL A 43 1.88 -6.69 13.97
C VAL A 43 0.89 -6.01 13.04
N TRP A 44 0.81 -4.68 13.06
CA TRP A 44 -0.04 -3.91 12.16
C TRP A 44 0.33 -4.11 10.69
N VAL A 45 1.63 -4.07 10.34
CA VAL A 45 2.11 -4.35 8.98
C VAL A 45 1.78 -5.78 8.55
N LEU A 46 1.90 -6.77 9.44
CA LEU A 46 1.55 -8.16 9.13
C LEU A 46 0.04 -8.35 8.90
N VAL A 47 -0.81 -7.70 9.71
CA VAL A 47 -2.27 -7.73 9.55
C VAL A 47 -2.69 -7.06 8.25
N THR A 48 -2.14 -5.88 7.94
CA THR A 48 -2.43 -5.17 6.70
C THR A 48 -1.92 -5.92 5.47
N ALA A 49 -0.75 -6.57 5.54
CA ALA A 49 -0.26 -7.44 4.48
C ALA A 49 -1.19 -8.63 4.20
N PHE A 50 -1.75 -9.26 5.25
CA PHE A 50 -2.72 -10.34 5.10
C PHE A 50 -4.03 -9.87 4.44
N LEU A 51 -4.52 -8.67 4.80
CA LEU A 51 -5.70 -8.08 4.17
C LEU A 51 -5.48 -7.78 2.67
N VAL A 52 -4.29 -7.31 2.30
CA VAL A 52 -3.93 -7.04 0.90
C VAL A 52 -3.78 -8.34 0.09
N PHE A 53 -3.26 -9.42 0.68
CA PHE A 53 -3.18 -10.73 0.02
C PHE A 53 -4.56 -11.24 -0.41
N TRP A 54 -5.62 -10.94 0.35
CA TRP A 54 -6.99 -11.32 0.03
C TRP A 54 -7.61 -10.51 -1.13
N MET A 55 -6.94 -9.47 -1.62
CA MET A 55 -7.46 -8.61 -2.67
C MET A 55 -7.51 -9.32 -4.04
N GLN A 56 -6.53 -10.17 -4.33
CA GLN A 56 -6.46 -10.90 -5.61
C GLN A 56 -7.56 -11.95 -5.78
N PRO A 57 -7.83 -12.86 -4.82
CA PRO A 57 -8.98 -13.74 -4.90
C PRO A 57 -10.31 -12.97 -4.82
N GLY A 58 -10.35 -11.82 -4.12
CA GLY A 58 -11.53 -10.95 -4.04
C GLY A 58 -11.99 -10.42 -5.39
N PHE A 59 -11.08 -9.90 -6.22
CA PHE A 59 -11.41 -9.45 -7.58
C PHE A 59 -11.67 -10.62 -8.54
N ALA A 60 -10.95 -11.73 -8.40
CA ALA A 60 -11.18 -12.91 -9.22
C ALA A 60 -12.62 -13.46 -9.07
N LEU A 61 -13.19 -13.42 -7.87
CA LEU A 61 -14.59 -13.79 -7.61
C LEU A 61 -15.58 -12.79 -8.23
N LEU A 62 -15.27 -11.50 -8.24
CA LEU A 62 -16.10 -10.48 -8.88
C LEU A 62 -16.10 -10.64 -10.41
N GLU A 63 -14.95 -10.91 -11.03
CA GLU A 63 -14.84 -11.18 -12.47
C GLU A 63 -15.52 -12.51 -12.85
N ALA A 64 -15.45 -13.51 -11.97
CA ALA A 64 -16.18 -14.77 -12.14
C ALA A 64 -17.70 -14.58 -12.09
N GLY A 65 -18.20 -13.66 -11.25
CA GLY A 65 -19.62 -13.37 -11.08
C GLY A 65 -20.28 -12.66 -12.27
N PHE A 66 -19.52 -11.87 -13.04
CA PHE A 66 -20.03 -11.16 -14.22
C PHE A 66 -19.79 -11.90 -15.55
N THR A 67 -19.06 -13.01 -15.54
CA THR A 67 -18.74 -13.78 -16.75
C THR A 67 -19.69 -14.97 -16.92
N ARG A 68 -20.02 -15.31 -18.17
CA ARG A 68 -20.97 -16.40 -18.46
C ARG A 68 -20.41 -17.72 -17.91
N ALA A 69 -21.20 -18.45 -17.12
CA ALA A 69 -20.81 -19.66 -16.36
C ALA A 69 -19.97 -20.69 -17.14
N LYS A 70 -20.21 -20.82 -18.46
CA LYS A 70 -19.46 -21.74 -19.34
C LYS A 70 -17.99 -21.37 -19.61
N ASN A 71 -17.56 -20.13 -19.31
CA ASN A 71 -16.18 -19.68 -19.49
C ASN A 71 -15.53 -19.14 -18.20
N THR A 72 -16.31 -19.04 -17.12
CA THR A 72 -15.87 -18.55 -15.81
C THR A 72 -14.68 -19.34 -15.26
N VAL A 73 -14.68 -20.67 -15.40
CA VAL A 73 -13.57 -21.54 -14.94
C VAL A 73 -12.24 -21.22 -15.64
N ASN A 74 -12.29 -20.92 -16.95
CA ASN A 74 -11.09 -20.61 -17.73
C ASN A 74 -10.49 -19.23 -17.39
N ILE A 75 -11.33 -18.30 -16.91
CA ILE A 75 -10.91 -16.98 -16.44
C ILE A 75 -10.35 -17.08 -15.01
N LEU A 76 -11.02 -17.82 -14.13
CA LEU A 76 -10.58 -18.08 -12.76
C LEU A 76 -9.20 -18.77 -12.72
N MET A 77 -8.98 -19.76 -13.58
CA MET A 77 -7.69 -20.46 -13.63
C MET A 77 -6.53 -19.54 -14.04
N LYS A 78 -6.78 -18.53 -14.88
CA LYS A 78 -5.76 -17.52 -15.22
C LYS A 78 -5.46 -16.59 -14.06
N ASN A 79 -6.48 -16.13 -13.33
CA ASN A 79 -6.30 -15.30 -12.15
C ASN A 79 -5.55 -16.01 -11.01
N VAL A 80 -5.80 -17.31 -10.81
CA VAL A 80 -5.04 -18.12 -9.83
C VAL A 80 -3.60 -18.34 -10.30
N MET A 81 -3.40 -18.59 -11.60
CA MET A 81 -2.06 -18.75 -12.17
C MET A 81 -1.23 -17.47 -12.09
N ASP A 82 -1.84 -16.30 -12.32
CA ASP A 82 -1.20 -15.00 -12.19
C ASP A 82 -0.72 -14.77 -10.75
N PHE A 83 -1.53 -15.13 -9.75
CA PHE A 83 -1.14 -15.04 -8.34
C PHE A 83 0.09 -15.90 -7.99
N CYS A 84 0.14 -17.14 -8.47
CA CYS A 84 1.25 -18.04 -8.24
C CYS A 84 2.54 -17.54 -8.91
N ILE A 85 2.46 -17.11 -10.17
CA ILE A 85 3.62 -16.65 -10.93
C ILE A 85 4.09 -15.29 -10.41
N ALA A 86 3.20 -14.35 -10.12
CA ALA A 86 3.52 -13.03 -9.59
C ALA A 86 4.23 -13.12 -8.23
N SER A 87 3.80 -14.04 -7.36
CA SER A 87 4.44 -14.27 -6.05
C SER A 87 5.90 -14.74 -6.20
N VAL A 88 6.14 -15.70 -7.10
CA VAL A 88 7.49 -16.23 -7.36
C VAL A 88 8.36 -15.20 -8.08
N ALA A 89 7.81 -14.47 -9.06
CA ALA A 89 8.51 -13.42 -9.79
C ALA A 89 8.89 -12.24 -8.88
N TYR A 90 8.01 -11.87 -7.95
CA TYR A 90 8.30 -10.82 -6.97
C TYR A 90 9.41 -11.25 -6.00
N TRP A 91 9.41 -12.51 -5.56
CA TRP A 91 10.49 -13.03 -4.71
C TRP A 91 11.84 -13.08 -5.45
N ALA A 92 11.85 -13.53 -6.72
CA ALA A 92 13.09 -13.73 -7.48
C ALA A 92 13.74 -12.41 -7.98
N VAL A 93 12.94 -11.46 -8.46
CA VAL A 93 13.45 -10.23 -9.11
C VAL A 93 12.78 -8.98 -8.57
N GLY A 94 11.48 -9.03 -8.25
CA GLY A 94 10.73 -7.86 -7.81
C GLY A 94 11.27 -7.20 -6.54
N PHE A 95 11.67 -8.00 -5.54
CA PHE A 95 12.26 -7.48 -4.30
C PHE A 95 13.60 -6.79 -4.54
N ALA A 96 14.44 -7.39 -5.39
CA ALA A 96 15.75 -6.85 -5.75
C ALA A 96 15.65 -5.55 -6.56
N VAL A 97 14.61 -5.39 -7.38
CA VAL A 97 14.36 -4.16 -8.15
C VAL A 97 13.71 -3.07 -7.30
N MET A 98 12.76 -3.40 -6.42
CA MET A 98 12.01 -2.39 -5.66
C MET A 98 12.80 -1.85 -4.46
N PHE A 99 13.59 -2.69 -3.78
CA PHE A 99 14.41 -2.32 -2.63
C PHE A 99 15.91 -2.42 -2.89
N GLY A 100 16.31 -2.48 -4.17
CA GLY A 100 17.70 -2.54 -4.58
C GLY A 100 18.44 -1.22 -4.33
N ASN A 101 19.30 -1.20 -3.32
CA ASN A 101 20.20 -0.07 -3.06
C ASN A 101 21.21 0.09 -4.21
N GLY A 102 20.95 0.99 -5.16
CA GLY A 102 21.96 1.47 -6.12
C GLY A 102 21.57 1.58 -7.59
N THR A 103 20.30 1.52 -7.97
CA THR A 103 19.93 1.83 -9.36
C THR A 103 19.82 3.36 -9.55
N PRO A 104 20.45 3.95 -10.58
CA PRO A 104 20.32 5.39 -10.87
C PRO A 104 18.86 5.84 -11.06
N LEU A 105 17.94 4.93 -11.36
CA LEU A 105 16.52 5.19 -11.58
C LEU A 105 15.75 5.55 -10.29
N GLN A 106 16.22 5.17 -9.10
CA GLN A 106 15.58 5.51 -7.82
C GLN A 106 16.26 6.69 -7.11
N THR A 107 17.58 6.86 -7.28
CA THR A 107 18.34 7.97 -6.66
C THR A 107 18.30 9.27 -7.47
N THR A 108 17.83 9.24 -8.71
CA THR A 108 17.47 10.45 -9.46
C THR A 108 15.97 10.51 -9.72
N PRO A 109 15.16 10.85 -8.70
CA PRO A 109 13.87 11.44 -9.01
C PRO A 109 14.12 12.75 -9.77
N TRP A 110 13.19 13.08 -10.64
CA TRP A 110 13.19 14.23 -11.55
C TRP A 110 13.21 15.54 -10.73
N THR A 111 12.89 15.43 -9.43
CA THR A 111 13.02 16.44 -8.41
C THR A 111 14.48 16.83 -8.11
N THR A 112 15.46 15.91 -8.13
CA THR A 112 16.86 16.27 -7.85
C THR A 112 17.54 16.94 -9.05
N GLN A 113 17.17 16.56 -10.28
CA GLN A 113 17.65 17.20 -11.51
C GLN A 113 17.05 18.63 -11.67
N VAL A 114 15.77 18.82 -11.30
CA VAL A 114 15.12 20.14 -11.32
C VAL A 114 15.59 21.04 -10.17
N ILE A 115 15.83 20.51 -8.97
CA ILE A 115 16.37 21.30 -7.84
C ILE A 115 17.83 21.71 -8.10
N LEU A 116 18.67 20.85 -8.69
CA LEU A 116 20.04 21.25 -9.06
C LEU A 116 20.09 22.24 -10.24
N ALA A 117 19.16 22.16 -11.19
CA ALA A 117 19.02 23.15 -12.27
C ALA A 117 18.45 24.50 -11.81
N LEU A 118 17.74 24.53 -10.67
CA LEU A 118 17.20 25.75 -10.04
C LEU A 118 18.05 26.27 -8.87
N SER A 119 19.12 25.58 -8.46
CA SER A 119 19.85 25.91 -7.23
C SER A 119 21.21 26.60 -7.43
N VAL A 120 21.90 26.57 -8.58
CA VAL A 120 23.19 27.29 -8.77
C VAL A 120 23.43 27.51 -10.29
N PRO A 121 23.70 28.74 -10.81
CA PRO A 121 24.78 29.61 -10.35
C PRO A 121 24.49 31.11 -10.28
N ASN A 122 24.50 31.62 -9.04
CA ASN A 122 25.24 32.82 -8.63
C ASN A 122 25.77 32.62 -7.20
#